data_AF-A0A183I4L2-F1
#
_entry.id   AF-A0A183I4L2-F1
#
_cell.length_a   1.000
_cell.length_b   1.000
_cell.length_c   1.000
_cell.angle_alpha   90.00
_cell.angle_beta   90.00
_cell.angle_gamma   90.00
#
_symmetry.space_group_name_H-M   'P 1'
#
loop_
_entity.id
_entity.type
_entity.pdbx_description
1 polymer ?
#
loop_
_entity_poly.entity_id
_entity_poly.type
_entity_poly.pdbx_seq_one_letter_code
_entity_poly.pdbx_strand_id
1 'polypeptide(L)'
;MPNLFKQGVKKERLAFTLLNHFLDLCDAIEDQDPSIVNGSIFDGTDIPQEVLLPETKYTSDEEYEEVKEWVLAISMEQSIERNLPCDANGNFEVSLVDANGYPVRGSAKQFGSSGKVADRDTWSRFIMAQKTKSTENIGDVLQFIAKWTQTTSLSL
;
A
#
# COMPACT_ATOMS: atom_id res chain seq x y z
N MET A 1 -13.60 13.93 -10.51
CA MET A 1 -12.74 14.79 -9.67
C MET A 1 -12.88 14.54 -8.15
N PRO A 2 -14.08 14.34 -7.55
CA PRO A 2 -14.21 14.18 -6.09
C PRO A 2 -13.62 12.88 -5.48
N ASN A 3 -13.63 11.78 -6.23
CA ASN A 3 -13.10 10.49 -5.74
C ASN A 3 -11.56 10.41 -5.71
N LEU A 4 -10.87 11.35 -6.37
CA LEU A 4 -9.41 11.32 -6.53
C LEU A 4 -8.71 11.69 -5.22
N PHE A 5 -9.15 12.79 -4.59
CA PHE A 5 -8.67 13.21 -3.27
C PHE A 5 -8.96 12.15 -2.21
N LYS A 6 -10.12 11.49 -2.30
CA LYS A 6 -10.49 10.44 -1.34
C LYS A 6 -9.58 9.21 -1.41
N GLN A 7 -9.13 8.77 -2.59
CA GLN A 7 -8.20 7.64 -2.72
C GLN A 7 -6.77 8.02 -2.31
N GLY A 8 -6.30 9.23 -2.66
CA GLY A 8 -5.00 9.72 -2.22
C GLY A 8 -4.91 9.77 -0.69
N VAL A 9 -5.89 10.40 -0.06
CA VAL A 9 -6.00 10.50 1.41
C VAL A 9 -6.14 9.13 2.06
N LYS A 10 -6.92 8.19 1.49
CA LYS A 10 -7.03 6.83 2.05
C LYS A 10 -5.69 6.09 2.08
N LYS A 11 -4.93 6.16 0.99
CA LYS A 11 -3.61 5.51 0.88
C LYS A 11 -2.58 6.17 1.80
N GLU A 12 -2.65 7.49 1.93
CA GLU A 12 -1.82 8.25 2.86
C GLU A 12 -2.09 7.85 4.32
N ARG A 13 -3.35 7.65 4.71
CA ARG A 13 -3.71 7.11 6.04
C ARG A 13 -3.18 5.70 6.28
N LEU A 14 -3.26 4.82 5.28
CA LEU A 14 -2.68 3.48 5.37
C LEU A 14 -1.17 3.55 5.57
N ALA A 15 -0.48 4.34 4.74
CA ALA A 15 0.96 4.56 4.87
C ALA A 15 1.32 5.10 6.25
N PHE A 16 0.61 6.12 6.72
CA PHE A 16 0.77 6.69 8.06
C PHE A 16 0.63 5.63 9.15
N THR A 17 -0.43 4.83 9.10
CA THR A 17 -0.70 3.79 10.10
C THR A 17 0.39 2.73 10.15
N LEU A 18 0.85 2.27 8.98
CA LEU A 18 1.91 1.25 8.87
C LEU A 18 3.29 1.80 9.25
N LEU A 19 3.62 3.04 8.86
CA LEU A 19 4.90 3.65 9.17
C LEU A 19 5.02 4.00 10.66
N ASN A 20 3.94 4.44 11.31
CA ASN A 20 3.93 4.57 12.78
C ASN A 20 4.17 3.20 13.45
N HIS A 21 3.55 2.14 12.95
CA HIS A 21 3.77 0.80 13.50
C HIS A 21 5.21 0.31 13.28
N PHE A 22 5.82 0.65 12.14
CA PHE A 22 7.22 0.41 11.89
C PHE A 22 8.12 1.13 12.90
N LEU A 23 7.84 2.39 13.25
CA LEU A 23 8.59 3.11 14.29
C LEU A 23 8.46 2.41 15.65
N ASP A 24 7.25 2.00 16.03
CA ASP A 24 7.02 1.23 17.28
C ASP A 24 7.84 -0.08 17.29
N LEU A 25 7.97 -0.76 16.13
CA LEU A 25 8.79 -1.98 16.00
C LEU A 25 10.29 -1.68 16.13
N CYS A 26 10.77 -0.58 15.54
CA CYS A 26 12.17 -0.18 15.67
C CYS A 26 12.52 0.12 17.13
N ASP A 27 11.68 0.89 17.83
CA ASP A 27 11.89 1.23 19.25
C ASP A 27 11.90 -0.05 20.10
N ALA A 28 10.96 -0.98 19.84
CA ALA A 28 10.93 -2.27 20.52
C ALA A 28 12.18 -3.13 20.27
N ILE A 29 12.72 -3.14 19.04
CA ILE A 29 13.97 -3.86 18.71
C ILE A 29 15.14 -3.27 19.48
N GLU A 30 15.25 -1.94 19.54
CA GLU A 30 16.32 -1.23 20.25
C GLU A 30 16.26 -1.47 21.77
N ASP A 31 15.06 -1.48 22.35
CA ASP A 31 14.83 -1.74 23.77
C ASP A 31 14.78 -3.24 24.14
N GLN A 32 14.80 -4.13 23.13
CA GLN A 32 14.57 -5.57 23.28
C GLN A 32 13.28 -5.91 24.04
N ASP A 33 12.23 -5.09 23.86
CA ASP A 33 10.96 -5.22 24.56
C ASP A 33 9.77 -5.23 23.58
N PRO A 34 9.25 -6.42 23.23
CA PRO A 34 8.09 -6.55 22.34
C PRO A 34 6.80 -5.93 22.91
N SER A 35 6.72 -5.68 24.23
CA SER A 35 5.50 -5.17 24.86
C SER A 35 5.17 -3.71 24.49
N ILE A 36 6.14 -2.99 23.93
CA ILE A 36 6.00 -1.61 23.45
C ILE A 36 5.13 -1.56 22.17
N VAL A 37 5.12 -2.64 21.39
CA VAL A 37 4.42 -2.71 20.11
C VAL A 37 2.92 -2.93 20.32
N ASN A 38 2.10 -1.92 20.04
CA ASN A 38 0.65 -2.06 20.05
C ASN A 38 0.12 -2.56 18.71
N GLY A 39 -0.28 -3.83 18.65
CA GLY A 39 -0.85 -4.47 17.47
C GLY A 39 -2.36 -4.23 17.24
N SER A 40 -3.09 -3.66 18.21
CA SER A 40 -4.58 -3.59 18.19
C SER A 40 -5.19 -2.94 16.94
N ILE A 41 -4.45 -2.08 16.25
CA ILE A 41 -4.85 -1.49 14.98
C ILE A 41 -5.09 -2.55 13.87
N PHE A 42 -4.54 -3.75 14.04
CA PHE A 42 -4.68 -4.89 13.13
C PHE A 42 -5.75 -5.89 13.56
N ASP A 43 -6.49 -5.62 14.64
CA ASP A 43 -7.55 -6.51 15.12
C ASP A 43 -8.61 -6.71 14.03
N GLY A 44 -8.96 -7.97 13.77
CA GLY A 44 -9.90 -8.34 12.70
C GLY A 44 -9.33 -8.26 11.29
N THR A 45 -8.02 -8.06 11.14
CA THR A 45 -7.30 -8.22 9.88
C THR A 45 -6.58 -9.57 9.81
N ASP A 46 -5.99 -9.86 8.67
CA ASP A 46 -5.17 -11.04 8.42
C ASP A 46 -3.66 -10.78 8.61
N ILE A 47 -3.29 -9.62 9.16
CA ILE A 47 -1.92 -9.28 9.48
C ILE A 47 -1.53 -9.99 10.79
N PRO A 48 -0.46 -10.81 10.80
CA PRO A 48 0.00 -11.50 12.00
C PRO A 48 0.44 -10.51 13.09
N GLN A 49 -0.09 -10.70 14.31
CA GLN A 49 0.29 -9.90 15.49
C GLN A 49 1.24 -10.65 16.45
N GLU A 50 1.15 -11.97 16.52
CA GLU A 50 1.99 -12.81 17.39
C GLU A 50 3.30 -13.22 16.69
N VAL A 51 4.07 -12.22 16.27
CA VAL A 51 5.38 -12.44 15.62
C VAL A 51 6.50 -12.20 16.61
N LEU A 52 7.57 -13.00 16.50
CA LEU A 52 8.77 -12.79 17.31
C LEU A 52 9.48 -11.51 16.84
N LEU A 53 9.94 -10.73 17.81
CA LEU A 53 10.73 -9.52 17.54
C LEU A 53 12.11 -9.91 16.97
N PRO A 54 12.53 -9.33 15.84
CA PRO A 54 13.87 -9.56 15.29
C PRO A 54 14.97 -9.03 16.22
N GLU A 55 16.17 -9.61 16.13
CA GLU A 55 17.35 -9.13 16.88
C GLU A 55 17.87 -7.78 16.37
N THR A 56 17.68 -7.49 15.08
CA THR A 56 18.19 -6.28 14.43
C THR A 56 17.18 -5.76 13.41
N LYS A 57 17.06 -4.44 13.30
CA LYS A 57 16.29 -3.79 12.23
C LYS A 57 16.93 -4.03 10.86
N TYR A 58 16.09 -4.15 9.83
CA TYR A 58 16.54 -4.35 8.45
C TYR A 58 16.97 -3.04 7.77
N THR A 59 16.32 -1.93 8.13
CA THR A 59 16.52 -0.60 7.54
C THR A 59 17.76 0.09 8.10
N SER A 60 18.34 1.00 7.32
CA SER A 60 19.43 1.87 7.81
C SER A 60 18.91 2.94 8.77
N ASP A 61 19.83 3.63 9.46
CA ASP A 61 19.47 4.75 10.33
C ASP A 61 18.94 5.94 9.52
N GLU A 62 19.44 6.15 8.30
CA GLU A 62 18.93 7.19 7.40
C GLU A 62 17.49 6.91 6.95
N GLU A 63 17.16 5.66 6.59
CA GLU A 63 15.80 5.27 6.23
C GLU A 63 14.84 5.41 7.42
N TYR A 64 15.30 5.03 8.63
CA TYR A 64 14.51 5.21 9.85
C TYR A 64 14.21 6.70 10.11
N GLU A 65 15.22 7.58 10.01
CA GLU A 65 15.04 9.00 10.26
C GLU A 65 14.15 9.65 9.19
N GLU A 66 14.27 9.27 7.91
CA GLU A 66 13.37 9.73 6.84
C GLU A 66 11.91 9.38 7.15
N VAL A 67 11.65 8.15 7.58
CA VAL A 67 10.30 7.71 7.96
C VAL A 67 9.78 8.50 9.17
N LYS A 68 10.63 8.71 10.17
CA LYS A 68 10.29 9.46 11.38
C LYS A 68 9.94 10.91 11.07
N GLU A 69 10.76 11.59 10.27
CA GLU A 69 10.48 12.96 9.81
C GLU A 69 9.15 13.04 9.04
N TRP A 70 8.91 12.08 8.14
CA TRP A 70 7.67 12.03 7.38
C TRP A 70 6.44 11.82 8.28
N VAL A 71 6.50 10.86 9.21
CA VAL A 71 5.41 10.60 10.17
C VAL A 71 5.12 11.82 11.04
N LEU A 72 6.16 12.52 11.51
CA LEU A 72 6.02 13.74 12.29
C LEU A 72 5.36 14.85 11.47
N ALA A 73 5.81 15.07 10.24
CA ALA A 73 5.24 16.09 9.35
C ALA A 73 3.74 15.85 9.10
N ILE A 74 3.37 14.61 8.77
CA ILE A 74 1.96 14.23 8.53
C ILE A 74 1.10 14.37 9.80
N SER A 75 1.63 13.98 10.96
CA SER A 75 0.93 14.11 12.25
C SER A 75 0.62 15.56 12.62
N MET A 76 1.49 16.50 12.20
CA MET A 76 1.31 17.93 12.47
C MET A 76 0.36 18.61 11.49
N GLU A 77 0.37 18.20 10.22
CA GLU A 77 -0.39 18.86 9.15
C GLU A 77 -1.84 18.38 9.08
N GLN A 78 -2.09 17.13 9.46
CA GLN A 78 -3.41 16.51 9.35
C GLN A 78 -3.74 15.76 10.64
N SER A 79 -4.97 15.93 11.16
CA SER A 79 -5.51 15.05 12.20
C SER A 79 -5.89 13.69 11.59
N ILE A 80 -4.91 12.97 11.04
CA ILE A 80 -5.10 11.62 10.52
C ILE A 80 -5.21 10.68 11.72
N GLU A 81 -6.38 10.05 11.86
CA GLU A 81 -6.56 8.96 12.80
C GLU A 81 -5.76 7.74 12.33
N ARG A 82 -5.09 7.07 13.28
CA ARG A 82 -4.33 5.84 13.05
C ARG A 82 -5.32 4.68 12.90
N ASN A 83 -5.97 4.61 11.74
CA ASN A 83 -6.99 3.61 11.44
C ASN A 83 -6.78 2.97 10.07
N LEU A 84 -6.97 1.66 9.99
CA LEU A 84 -6.88 0.96 8.71
C LEU A 84 -8.09 1.28 7.82
N PRO A 85 -7.88 1.45 6.51
CA PRO A 85 -8.98 1.60 5.57
C PRO A 85 -9.71 0.26 5.41
N CYS A 86 -11.03 0.30 5.60
CA CYS A 86 -11.92 -0.82 5.37
C CYS A 86 -12.72 -0.67 4.06
N ASP A 87 -13.14 -1.79 3.51
CA ASP A 87 -14.06 -1.87 2.39
C ASP A 87 -15.53 -1.66 2.81
N ALA A 88 -16.45 -1.80 1.85
CA ALA A 88 -17.89 -1.64 2.11
C ALA A 88 -18.47 -2.67 3.10
N ASN A 89 -17.78 -3.78 3.33
CA ASN A 89 -18.19 -4.85 4.24
C ASN A 89 -17.50 -4.74 5.61
N GLY A 90 -16.66 -3.72 5.81
CA GLY A 90 -15.89 -3.53 7.05
C GLY A 90 -14.59 -4.32 7.11
N ASN A 91 -14.24 -5.07 6.06
CA ASN A 91 -12.99 -5.84 6.01
C ASN A 91 -11.83 -4.93 5.61
N PHE A 92 -10.63 -5.20 6.13
CA PHE A 92 -9.42 -4.52 5.70
C PHE A 92 -9.27 -4.56 4.18
N GLU A 93 -9.06 -3.40 3.56
CA GLU A 93 -9.16 -3.27 2.10
C GLU A 93 -8.09 -4.08 1.34
N VAL A 94 -6.97 -4.38 2.00
CA VAL A 94 -5.82 -5.11 1.45
C VAL A 94 -5.74 -6.55 1.98
N SER A 95 -6.80 -7.03 2.65
CA SER A 95 -6.81 -8.42 3.12
C SER A 95 -6.59 -9.40 1.97
N LEU A 96 -5.67 -10.33 2.22
CA LEU A 96 -5.24 -11.44 1.39
C LEU A 96 -6.03 -12.73 1.61
N VAL A 97 -6.99 -12.76 2.55
CA VAL A 97 -7.84 -13.95 2.82
C VAL A 97 -8.46 -14.53 1.55
N ASP A 98 -8.89 -13.66 0.63
CA ASP A 98 -9.52 -14.04 -0.64
C ASP A 98 -8.65 -13.74 -1.88
N ALA A 99 -7.41 -13.26 -1.70
CA ALA A 99 -6.58 -12.78 -2.82
C ALA A 99 -5.07 -12.86 -2.55
N ASN A 100 -4.30 -13.26 -3.57
CA ASN A 100 -2.82 -13.29 -3.50
C ASN A 100 -2.17 -11.92 -3.79
N GLY A 101 -2.89 -10.82 -3.57
CA GLY A 101 -2.47 -9.46 -3.90
C GLY A 101 -3.62 -8.47 -3.77
N TYR A 102 -3.42 -7.22 -4.20
CA TYR A 102 -4.43 -6.17 -4.06
C TYR A 102 -5.73 -6.56 -4.80
N PRO A 103 -6.87 -6.69 -4.10
CA PRO A 103 -8.07 -7.28 -4.68
C PRO A 103 -8.77 -6.31 -5.65
N VAL A 104 -9.21 -6.82 -6.79
CA VAL A 104 -10.04 -6.06 -7.75
C VAL A 104 -11.51 -6.25 -7.40
N ARG A 105 -12.05 -5.38 -6.54
CA ARG A 105 -13.43 -5.49 -6.01
C ARG A 105 -14.50 -4.78 -6.85
N GLY A 106 -14.14 -4.24 -8.02
CA GLY A 106 -15.01 -3.42 -8.86
C GLY A 106 -14.87 -3.70 -10.36
N SER A 107 -15.05 -2.65 -11.17
CA SER A 107 -14.93 -2.75 -12.62
C SER A 107 -13.50 -3.14 -13.02
N ALA A 108 -13.34 -4.30 -13.65
CA ALA A 108 -12.03 -4.81 -14.03
C ALA A 108 -11.69 -4.54 -15.51
N LYS A 109 -10.43 -4.24 -15.80
CA LYS A 109 -9.79 -4.40 -17.10
C LYS A 109 -9.17 -5.79 -17.15
N GLN A 110 -9.67 -6.65 -18.04
CA GLN A 110 -9.09 -7.96 -18.31
C GLN A 110 -7.98 -7.85 -19.36
N PHE A 111 -6.89 -8.59 -19.16
CA PHE A 111 -5.75 -8.66 -20.08
C PHE A 111 -5.83 -9.94 -20.91
N GLY A 112 -6.62 -9.90 -22.00
CA GLY A 112 -6.80 -11.02 -22.91
C GLY A 112 -7.28 -12.29 -22.21
N SER A 113 -6.74 -13.43 -22.61
CA SER A 113 -7.03 -14.76 -22.02
C SER A 113 -6.15 -15.11 -20.82
N SER A 114 -5.34 -14.17 -20.31
CA SER A 114 -4.34 -14.46 -19.27
C SER A 114 -4.90 -14.76 -17.88
N GLY A 115 -6.20 -14.56 -17.68
CA GLY A 115 -6.86 -14.60 -16.36
C GLY A 115 -6.49 -13.44 -15.43
N LYS A 116 -5.62 -12.52 -15.88
CA LYS A 116 -5.16 -11.38 -15.08
C LYS A 116 -6.05 -10.17 -15.28
N VAL A 117 -6.25 -9.42 -14.21
CA VAL A 117 -7.11 -8.24 -14.17
C VAL A 117 -6.43 -7.06 -13.46
N ALA A 118 -6.84 -5.85 -13.83
CA ALA A 118 -6.55 -4.63 -13.09
C ALA A 118 -7.86 -3.91 -12.78
N ASP A 119 -7.87 -3.12 -11.70
CA ASP A 119 -8.93 -2.14 -11.48
C ASP A 119 -8.98 -1.15 -12.68
N ARG A 120 -10.15 -0.99 -13.28
CA ARG A 120 -10.33 -0.24 -14.53
C ARG A 120 -9.99 1.23 -14.35
N ASP A 121 -10.40 1.84 -13.25
CA ASP A 121 -10.16 3.27 -13.01
C ASP A 121 -8.68 3.56 -12.79
N THR A 122 -7.99 2.67 -12.07
CA THR A 122 -6.54 2.73 -11.88
C THR A 122 -5.81 2.52 -13.20
N TRP A 123 -6.22 1.53 -14.00
CA TRP A 123 -5.66 1.29 -15.32
C TRP A 123 -5.83 2.50 -16.25
N SER A 124 -7.04 3.06 -16.36
CA SER A 124 -7.33 4.23 -17.19
C SER A 124 -6.51 5.45 -16.77
N ARG A 125 -6.30 5.66 -15.46
CA ARG A 125 -5.43 6.73 -14.95
C ARG A 125 -3.97 6.49 -15.29
N PHE A 126 -3.48 5.26 -15.16
CA PHE A 126 -2.11 4.91 -15.51
C PHE A 126 -1.83 5.16 -16.99
N ILE A 127 -2.75 4.77 -17.87
CA ILE A 127 -2.68 5.07 -19.30
C ILE A 127 -2.74 6.59 -19.57
N MET A 128 -3.59 7.33 -18.85
CA MET A 128 -3.64 8.79 -18.98
C MET A 128 -2.33 9.44 -18.52
N ALA A 129 -1.70 8.95 -17.45
CA ALA A 129 -0.41 9.42 -16.97
C ALA A 129 0.69 9.17 -18.02
N GLN A 130 0.71 7.99 -18.64
CA GLN A 130 1.60 7.72 -19.77
C GLN A 130 1.40 8.71 -20.93
N LYS A 131 0.15 8.99 -21.32
CA LYS A 131 -0.15 9.90 -22.45
C LYS A 131 0.20 11.35 -22.16
N THR A 132 0.08 11.79 -20.90
CA THR A 132 0.20 13.21 -20.51
C THR A 132 1.56 13.57 -19.91
N LYS A 133 2.20 12.62 -19.23
CA LYS A 133 3.45 12.77 -18.48
C LYS A 133 4.29 11.50 -18.60
N SER A 134 4.60 11.11 -19.84
CA SER A 134 5.39 9.90 -20.10
C SER A 134 6.77 10.01 -19.45
N THR A 135 7.17 8.98 -18.71
CA THR A 135 8.52 8.80 -18.18
C THR A 135 9.02 7.41 -18.55
N GLU A 136 10.33 7.20 -18.52
CA GLU A 136 10.94 5.88 -18.77
C GLU A 136 10.36 4.83 -17.83
N ASN A 137 10.22 5.15 -16.53
CA ASN A 137 9.60 4.29 -15.53
C ASN A 137 8.19 3.83 -15.89
N ILE A 138 7.35 4.71 -16.45
CA ILE A 138 5.99 4.34 -16.88
C ILE A 138 6.05 3.37 -18.08
N GLY A 139 6.97 3.61 -19.01
CA GLY A 139 7.23 2.72 -20.14
C GLY A 139 7.66 1.32 -19.71
N ASP A 140 8.60 1.23 -18.78
CA ASP A 140 9.12 -0.03 -18.24
C ASP A 140 8.02 -0.84 -17.55
N VAL A 141 7.17 -0.18 -16.75
CA VAL A 141 6.03 -0.83 -16.09
C VAL A 141 5.04 -1.36 -17.12
N LEU A 142 4.76 -0.63 -18.20
CA LEU A 142 3.88 -1.11 -19.28
C LEU A 142 4.47 -2.32 -20.00
N GLN A 143 5.77 -2.29 -20.29
CA GLN A 143 6.45 -3.42 -20.90
C GLN A 143 6.40 -4.65 -19.99
N PHE A 144 6.62 -4.46 -18.68
CA PHE A 144 6.47 -5.52 -17.69
C PHE A 144 5.05 -6.10 -17.68
N ILE A 145 4.02 -5.25 -17.61
CA ILE A 145 2.62 -5.71 -17.60
C ILE A 145 2.28 -6.46 -18.88
N ALA A 146 2.75 -6.01 -20.05
CA ALA A 146 2.51 -6.67 -21.33
C ALA A 146 3.13 -8.08 -21.34
N LYS A 147 4.38 -8.20 -20.87
CA LYS A 147 5.08 -9.48 -20.74
C LYS A 147 4.41 -10.40 -19.72
N TRP A 148 4.07 -9.89 -18.54
CA TRP A 148 3.45 -10.64 -17.45
C TRP A 148 2.05 -11.18 -17.80
N THR A 149 1.31 -10.41 -18.59
CA THR A 149 -0.02 -10.77 -19.08
C THR A 149 0.02 -11.50 -20.42
N GLN A 150 1.20 -11.74 -20.99
CA GLN A 150 1.39 -12.36 -22.31
C GLN A 150 0.54 -11.67 -23.40
N THR A 151 0.33 -10.37 -23.27
CA THR A 151 -0.52 -9.58 -24.14
C THR A 151 0.36 -8.72 -25.06
N THR A 152 0.27 -8.96 -26.37
CA THR A 152 1.09 -8.28 -27.39
C THR A 152 0.85 -6.77 -27.48
N SER A 153 -0.35 -6.32 -27.08
CA SER A 153 -0.70 -4.90 -27.04
C SER A 153 -1.65 -4.62 -25.89
N LEU A 154 -1.17 -3.86 -24.91
CA LEU A 154 -2.01 -3.28 -23.87
C LEU A 154 -2.79 -2.15 -24.53
N SER A 155 -4.01 -2.44 -24.99
CA SER A 155 -4.88 -1.45 -25.65
C SER A 155 -4.92 -0.15 -24.83
N LEU A 156 -4.38 0.91 -25.45
CA LEU A 156 -4.42 2.31 -25.00
C LEU A 156 -5.81 2.92 -25.14
#